data_AF-A0A967J4K8-F1
#
_entry.id   AF-A0A967J4K8-F1
#
_cell.length_a   1.000
_cell.length_b   1.000
_cell.length_c   1.000
_cell.angle_alpha   90.00
_cell.angle_beta   90.00
_cell.angle_gamma   90.00
#
_symmetry.space_group_name_H-M   'P 1'
#
loop_
_entity.id
_entity.type
_entity.pdbx_description
1 polymer ?
#
loop_
_entity_poly.entity_id
_entity_poly.type
_entity_poly.pdbx_seq_one_letter_code
_entity_poly.pdbx_strand_id
1 'polypeptide(L)' 'SSRNIERSPRHIGARIGLAITYGELERVEEAKREAAEIVNINPAFAITRYANALTYKNPEHAERALGALRKAGLPE' A
#
# COMPACT_ATOMS: atom_id res chain seq x y z
N SER A 1 8.68 -21.84 -14.86
CA SER A 1 7.96 -22.17 -13.61
C SER A 1 8.30 -21.13 -12.54
N SER A 2 7.64 -19.97 -12.49
CA SER A 2 8.06 -18.88 -11.57
C SER A 2 6.91 -18.11 -10.90
N ARG A 3 5.64 -18.48 -11.13
CA ARG A 3 4.47 -17.65 -10.80
C ARG A 3 3.99 -17.74 -9.33
N ASN A 4 4.75 -18.40 -8.44
CA ASN A 4 4.34 -18.64 -7.05
C ASN A 4 5.06 -17.76 -6.02
N ILE A 5 6.18 -17.12 -6.39
CA ILE A 5 6.92 -16.25 -5.44
C ILE A 5 6.22 -14.87 -5.34
N GLU A 6 5.63 -14.39 -6.44
CA GLU A 6 5.02 -13.05 -6.59
C GLU A 6 3.79 -12.81 -5.68
N ARG A 7 3.10 -13.86 -5.23
CA ARG A 7 1.89 -13.78 -4.40
C ARG A 7 2.16 -13.95 -2.91
N SER A 8 3.42 -13.89 -2.48
CA SER A 8 3.76 -14.00 -1.06
C SER A 8 3.26 -12.77 -0.28
N PRO A 9 2.65 -12.94 0.92
CA PRO A 9 2.27 -11.83 1.80
C PRO A 9 3.43 -10.89 2.16
N ARG A 10 4.68 -11.38 2.15
CA ARG A 10 5.90 -10.56 2.29
C ARG A 10 6.10 -9.57 1.15
N HIS A 11 5.69 -9.92 -0.07
CA HIS A 11 5.86 -9.08 -1.25
C HIS A 11 4.87 -7.92 -1.25
N ILE A 12 3.59 -8.18 -0.94
CA ILE A 12 2.58 -7.12 -0.87
C ILE A 12 2.85 -6.12 0.26
N GLY A 13 3.33 -6.58 1.42
CA GLY A 13 3.70 -5.69 2.53
C GLY A 13 4.82 -4.71 2.17
N ALA A 14 5.85 -5.18 1.46
CA ALA A 14 6.93 -4.32 0.98
C ALA A 14 6.44 -3.27 -0.02
N ARG A 15 5.55 -3.66 -0.94
CA ARG A 15 4.93 -2.73 -1.90
C ARG A 15 4.06 -1.69 -1.24
N ILE A 16 3.26 -2.07 -0.23
CA ILE A 16 2.48 -1.11 0.58
C ILE A 16 3.41 -0.11 1.26
N GLY A 17 4.50 -0.59 1.85
CA GLY A 17 5.53 0.28 2.43
C GLY A 17 6.11 1.28 1.42
N LEU A 18 6.48 0.81 0.22
CA LEU A 18 6.97 1.67 -0.85
C LEU A 18 5.92 2.68 -1.33
N ALA A 19 4.66 2.27 -1.49
CA ALA A 19 3.57 3.17 -1.87
C ALA A 19 3.38 4.28 -0.84
N ILE A 20 3.45 3.95 0.46
CA ILE A 20 3.43 4.95 1.55
C ILE A 20 4.63 5.87 1.45
N THR A 21 5.84 5.33 1.39
CA THR A 21 7.07 6.13 1.34
C THR A 21 7.08 7.07 0.14
N TYR A 22 6.73 6.60 -1.05
CA TYR A 22 6.65 7.45 -2.24
C TYR A 22 5.54 8.49 -2.13
N GLY A 23 4.37 8.14 -1.58
CA GLY A 23 3.28 9.09 -1.37
C GLY A 23 3.62 10.19 -0.34
N GLU A 24 4.38 9.86 0.71
CA GLU A 24 4.90 10.81 1.69
C GLU A 24 5.98 11.73 1.11
N LEU A 25 6.81 11.21 0.20
CA LEU A 25 7.83 11.98 -0.53
C LEU A 25 7.27 12.78 -1.73
N GLU A 26 5.95 12.84 -1.89
CA GLU A 26 5.24 13.45 -3.04
C GLU A 26 5.65 12.89 -4.41
N ARG A 27 6.24 11.70 -4.42
CA ARG A 27 6.60 10.90 -5.61
C ARG A 27 5.39 10.09 -6.08
N VAL A 28 4.32 10.82 -6.43
CA VAL A 28 2.98 10.25 -6.66
C VAL A 28 2.97 9.21 -7.79
N GLU A 29 3.73 9.42 -8.86
CA GLU A 29 3.78 8.47 -9.98
C GLU A 29 4.46 7.15 -9.61
N GLU A 30 5.45 7.17 -8.70
CA GLU A 30 6.04 5.95 -8.16
C GLU A 30 5.09 5.25 -7.19
N ALA A 31 4.39 6.02 -6.35
CA ALA A 31 3.36 5.49 -5.46
C ALA A 31 2.26 4.77 -6.25
N LYS A 32 1.78 5.36 -7.36
CA LYS A 32 0.77 4.76 -8.25
C LYS A 32 1.25 3.45 -8.88
N ARG A 33 2.53 3.33 -9.24
CA ARG A 33 3.08 2.08 -9.77
C ARG A 33 3.03 0.96 -8.74
N GLU A 34 3.42 1.25 -7.50
CA GLU A 34 3.31 0.26 -6.43
C GLU A 34 1.85 -0.06 -6.09
N ALA A 35 0.95 0.92 -6.13
CA ALA A 35 -0.49 0.71 -5.97
C ALA A 35 -1.08 -0.24 -7.02
N ALA A 36 -0.71 -0.07 -8.29
CA ALA A 36 -1.15 -0.97 -9.35
C ALA A 36 -0.71 -2.42 -9.09
N GLU A 37 0.52 -2.61 -8.62
CA GLU A 37 1.04 -3.92 -8.24
C GLU A 37 0.33 -4.51 -7.02
N ILE A 38 -0.01 -3.70 -6.03
CA ILE A 38 -0.79 -4.11 -4.85
C ILE A 38 -2.16 -4.65 -5.30
N VAL A 39 -2.86 -3.93 -6.19
CA VAL A 39 -4.16 -4.36 -6.73
C VAL A 39 -4.02 -5.60 -7.62
N ASN A 40 -2.96 -5.72 -8.41
CA ASN A 40 -2.67 -6.92 -9.20
C ASN A 40 -2.49 -8.18 -8.31
N ILE A 41 -1.86 -8.02 -7.14
CA ILE A 41 -1.61 -9.13 -6.20
C ILE A 41 -2.85 -9.41 -5.34
N ASN A 42 -3.51 -8.36 -4.85
CA ASN A 42 -4.72 -8.44 -4.05
C ASN A 42 -5.78 -7.48 -4.60
N PRO A 43 -6.64 -7.95 -5.53
CA PRO A 43 -7.72 -7.13 -6.08
C PRO A 43 -8.75 -6.66 -5.04
N ALA A 44 -8.80 -7.31 -3.88
CA ALA A 44 -9.66 -6.94 -2.75
C ALA A 44 -8.93 -6.09 -1.70
N PHE A 45 -7.77 -5.53 -2.04
CA PHE A 45 -7.11 -4.55 -1.18
C PHE A 45 -8.00 -3.32 -1.04
N ALA A 46 -8.12 -2.82 0.19
CA ALA A 46 -8.91 -1.66 0.56
C ALA A 46 -8.18 -0.95 1.71
N ILE A 47 -8.05 0.37 1.64
CA ILE A 47 -7.36 1.19 2.64
C ILE A 47 -8.03 1.05 4.01
N THR A 48 -9.36 1.00 4.07
CA THR A 48 -10.14 0.77 5.30
C THR A 48 -9.83 -0.57 5.94
N ARG A 49 -9.75 -1.64 5.13
CA ARG A 49 -9.36 -2.97 5.61
C ARG A 49 -7.92 -2.98 6.11
N TYR A 50 -7.03 -2.28 5.42
CA TYR A 50 -5.63 -2.12 5.85
C TYR A 50 -5.53 -1.33 7.16
N ALA A 51 -6.26 -0.23 7.30
CA ALA A 51 -6.33 0.60 8.49
C ALA A 51 -6.81 -0.21 9.71
N ASN A 52 -7.87 -1.01 9.56
CA ASN A 52 -8.40 -1.87 10.63
C ASN A 52 -7.41 -2.97 11.06
N ALA A 53 -6.57 -3.45 10.13
CA ALA A 53 -5.56 -4.46 10.42
C ALA A 53 -4.31 -3.87 11.11
N LEU A 54 -4.09 -2.56 11.02
CA LEU A 54 -2.93 -1.90 11.58
C LEU A 54 -3.22 -1.39 12.99
N THR A 55 -2.39 -1.83 13.92
CA THR A 55 -2.35 -1.24 15.26
C THR A 55 -1.30 -0.13 15.28
N TYR A 56 -1.58 0.99 14.60
CA TYR A 56 -0.69 2.15 14.67
C TYR A 56 -0.65 2.71 16.09
N LYS A 57 0.56 2.85 16.65
CA LYS A 57 0.76 3.44 17.98
C LYS A 57 0.52 4.95 17.99
N ASN A 58 0.74 5.63 16.87
CA ASN A 58 0.52 7.07 16.70
C ASN A 58 -0.55 7.30 15.62
N PRO A 59 -1.69 7.90 15.96
CA PRO A 59 -2.76 8.26 15.00
C PRO A 59 -2.29 9.17 13.86
N GLU A 60 -1.35 10.09 14.12
CA GLU A 60 -0.85 10.99 13.07
C GLU A 60 -0.06 10.24 12.00
N HIS A 61 0.72 9.23 12.41
CA HIS A 61 1.44 8.38 11.47
C HIS A 61 0.47 7.51 10.66
N ALA A 62 -0.62 7.05 11.28
CA ALA A 62 -1.67 6.31 10.59
C ALA A 62 -2.29 7.17 9.49
N GLU A 63 -2.74 8.38 9.82
CA GLU A 63 -3.39 9.27 8.85
C GLU A 63 -2.46 9.65 7.70
N ARG A 64 -1.16 9.91 7.96
CA ARG A 64 -0.19 10.16 6.90
C ARG A 64 -0.02 8.97 5.97
N ALA A 65 0.12 7.76 6.52
CA ALA A 65 0.24 6.55 5.73
C ALA A 65 -1.02 6.27 4.88
N LEU A 66 -2.21 6.39 5.47
CA LEU A 66 -3.47 6.21 4.74
C LEU A 66 -3.65 7.28 3.67
N GLY A 67 -3.29 8.54 3.96
CA GLY A 67 -3.26 9.63 2.99
C GLY A 67 -2.31 9.37 1.83
N ALA A 68 -1.12 8.82 2.09
CA ALA A 68 -0.18 8.43 1.05
C ALA A 68 -0.74 7.31 0.15
N LEU A 69 -1.42 6.32 0.72
CA LEU A 69 -2.09 5.27 -0.06
C LEU A 69 -3.25 5.82 -0.92
N ARG A 70 -4.01 6.80 -0.41
CA ARG A 70 -5.04 7.51 -1.19
C ARG A 70 -4.43 8.27 -2.37
N LYS A 71 -3.33 9.01 -2.13
CA LYS A 71 -2.58 9.69 -3.19
C LYS A 71 -2.05 8.71 -4.25
N ALA A 72 -1.69 7.50 -3.84
CA ALA A 72 -1.28 6.42 -4.72
C ALA A 72 -2.43 5.82 -5.55
N GLY A 73 -3.69 6.20 -5.29
CA GLY A 73 -4.86 5.75 -6.04
C GLY A 73 -5.41 4.39 -5.59
N LEU A 74 -5.06 3.92 -4.39
CA LEU A 74 -5.66 2.71 -3.84
C LEU A 74 -7.11 2.97 -3.40
N PRO A 75 -8.00 1.98 -3.54
CA PRO A 75 -9.41 2.10 -3.15
C PRO A 75 -9.57 2.13 -1.62
N GLU A 76 -10.63 2.81 -1.16
CA GLU A 76 -11.02 2.84 0.27
C GLU A 76 -11.44 1.46 0.78
#